data_AF-A0A2G9V4E6-F1
#
_entry.id   AF-A0A2G9V4E6-F1
#
_cell.length_a   1.000
_cell.length_b   1.000
_cell.length_c   1.000
_cell.angle_alpha   90.00
_cell.angle_beta   90.00
_cell.angle_gamma   90.00
#
_symmetry.space_group_name_H-M   'P 1'
#
loop_
_entity.id
_entity.type
_entity.pdbx_description
1 polymer ?
#
loop_
_entity_poly.entity_id
_entity_poly.type
_entity_poly.pdbx_seq_one_letter_code
_entity_poly.pdbx_strand_id
1 'polypeptide(L)'
;MIDRTDAATQQLNFELNNNDLRLQMAEIMKSIDGYDAVDCEEFEKLFPNRRATLDLMAPMPLLPGPPQFRRVIHRGNLKIRESRQGPKVEMHCLLFTDMLLLCRTSNKRTDKGLRVARPPIHIAHMIYHPFNDASGFFIICMNEFDAPCSIYLMHTTDEKETRRWLEMINITSNEFKRLQGRHNDFESPTYDMRKVYV
;
A
#
# COMPACT_ATOMS: atom_id res chain seq x y z
N MET A 1 36.30 0.38 -23.52
CA MET A 1 36.36 -0.88 -22.74
C MET A 1 35.92 -0.66 -21.29
N ILE A 2 36.15 0.53 -20.72
CA ILE A 2 35.69 0.97 -19.38
C ILE A 2 34.15 1.01 -19.27
N ASP A 3 33.43 1.41 -20.32
CA ASP A 3 31.96 1.52 -20.28
C ASP A 3 31.22 0.18 -20.11
N ARG A 4 31.82 -0.93 -20.57
CA ARG A 4 31.19 -2.27 -20.48
C ARG A 4 31.33 -2.85 -19.08
N THR A 5 32.45 -2.61 -18.41
CA THR A 5 32.69 -3.02 -17.02
C THR A 5 31.84 -2.22 -16.04
N ASP A 6 31.63 -0.93 -16.32
CA ASP A 6 30.78 -0.07 -15.49
C ASP A 6 29.30 -0.46 -15.66
N ALA A 7 28.85 -0.70 -16.89
CA ALA A 7 27.49 -1.19 -17.16
C ALA A 7 27.21 -2.55 -16.51
N ALA A 8 28.15 -3.50 -16.59
CA ALA A 8 28.02 -4.80 -15.93
C ALA A 8 27.94 -4.67 -14.40
N THR A 9 28.74 -3.78 -13.81
CA THR A 9 28.72 -3.51 -12.36
C THR A 9 27.40 -2.88 -11.92
N GLN A 10 26.87 -1.92 -12.69
CA GLN A 10 25.57 -1.30 -12.44
C GLN A 10 24.42 -2.31 -12.53
N GLN A 11 24.45 -3.19 -13.55
CA GLN A 11 23.46 -4.24 -13.70
C GLN A 11 23.49 -5.21 -12.51
N LEU A 12 24.68 -5.65 -12.09
CA LEU A 12 24.84 -6.54 -10.94
C LEU A 12 24.34 -5.89 -9.65
N ASN A 13 24.65 -4.61 -9.42
CA ASN A 13 24.15 -3.87 -8.26
C ASN A 13 22.61 -3.75 -8.28
N PHE A 14 22.02 -3.52 -9.45
CA PHE A 14 20.57 -3.48 -9.62
C PHE A 14 19.91 -4.83 -9.30
N GLU A 15 20.48 -5.94 -9.80
CA GLU A 15 20.00 -7.29 -9.54
C GLU A 15 20.11 -7.67 -8.06
N LEU A 16 21.24 -7.36 -7.42
CA LEU A 16 21.44 -7.60 -5.98
C LEU A 16 20.43 -6.81 -5.13
N ASN A 17 20.23 -5.53 -5.43
CA ASN A 17 19.25 -4.70 -4.74
C ASN A 17 17.83 -5.25 -4.91
N ASN A 18 17.46 -5.69 -6.12
CA ASN A 18 16.15 -6.29 -6.36
C ASN A 18 15.95 -7.60 -5.60
N ASN A 19 17.00 -8.42 -5.47
CA ASN A 19 16.96 -9.64 -4.68
C ASN A 19 16.75 -9.32 -3.19
N ASP A 20 17.49 -8.35 -2.65
CA ASP A 20 17.32 -7.91 -1.26
C ASP A 20 15.90 -7.41 -0.99
N LEU A 21 15.35 -6.56 -1.87
CA LEU A 21 13.97 -6.09 -1.77
C LEU A 21 12.96 -7.24 -1.76
N ARG A 22 13.14 -8.25 -2.63
CA ARG A 22 12.28 -9.45 -2.64
C ARG A 22 12.39 -10.24 -1.34
N LEU A 23 13.59 -10.40 -0.77
CA LEU A 23 13.79 -11.09 0.50
C LEU A 23 13.10 -10.35 1.65
N GLN A 24 13.18 -9.01 1.68
CA GLN A 24 12.45 -8.20 2.64
C GLN A 24 10.92 -8.38 2.50
N MET A 25 10.39 -8.40 1.27
CA MET A 25 8.97 -8.67 1.03
C MET A 25 8.57 -10.09 1.42
N ALA A 26 9.44 -11.07 1.18
CA ALA A 26 9.22 -12.46 1.59
C ALA A 26 9.11 -12.58 3.11
N GLU A 27 9.93 -11.83 3.86
CA GLU A 27 9.88 -11.83 5.32
C GLU A 27 8.56 -11.25 5.84
N ILE A 28 8.10 -10.13 5.27
CA ILE A 28 6.78 -9.57 5.61
C ILE A 28 5.67 -10.55 5.26
N MET A 29 5.77 -11.22 4.10
CA MET A 29 4.78 -12.21 3.69
C MET A 29 4.66 -13.39 4.67
N LYS A 30 5.74 -13.77 5.37
CA LYS A 30 5.67 -14.80 6.43
C LYS A 30 4.81 -14.38 7.61
N SER A 31 4.78 -13.08 7.92
CA SER A 31 3.92 -12.52 8.97
C SER A 31 2.44 -12.49 8.59
N ILE A 32 2.12 -12.51 7.29
CA ILE A 32 0.75 -12.50 6.79
C ILE A 32 0.19 -13.93 6.79
N ASP A 33 -0.82 -14.17 7.64
CA ASP A 33 -1.37 -15.50 7.89
C ASP A 33 -2.77 -15.78 7.37
N GLY A 34 -3.44 -14.77 6.81
CA GLY A 34 -4.75 -14.91 6.20
C GLY A 34 -5.20 -13.70 5.38
N TYR A 35 -6.32 -13.86 4.68
CA TYR A 35 -6.91 -12.85 3.81
C TYR A 35 -8.43 -12.79 4.09
N ASP A 36 -8.84 -11.82 4.88
CA ASP A 36 -10.22 -11.61 5.37
C ASP A 36 -10.96 -10.50 4.59
N ALA A 37 -10.43 -10.10 3.43
CA ALA A 37 -11.02 -9.05 2.62
C ALA A 37 -12.28 -9.51 1.88
N VAL A 38 -12.46 -10.82 1.71
CA VAL A 38 -13.64 -11.45 1.10
C VAL A 38 -14.35 -12.27 2.16
N ASP A 39 -15.55 -11.84 2.55
CA ASP A 39 -16.36 -12.52 3.58
C ASP A 39 -17.26 -13.57 2.94
N CYS A 40 -16.66 -14.71 2.55
CA CYS A 40 -17.34 -15.82 1.89
C CYS A 40 -16.63 -17.14 2.21
N GLU A 41 -17.37 -18.17 2.63
CA GLU A 41 -16.78 -19.46 3.02
C GLU A 41 -16.14 -20.19 1.83
N GLU A 42 -16.74 -20.07 0.65
CA GLU A 42 -16.25 -20.66 -0.59
C GLU A 42 -14.93 -20.05 -1.04
N PHE A 43 -14.61 -18.82 -0.60
CA PHE A 43 -13.35 -18.16 -0.93
C PHE A 43 -12.14 -18.98 -0.44
N GLU A 44 -12.15 -19.45 0.80
CA GLU A 44 -11.05 -20.25 1.37
C GLU A 44 -10.87 -21.59 0.64
N LYS A 45 -11.97 -22.14 0.07
CA LYS A 45 -11.93 -23.38 -0.75
C LYS A 45 -11.31 -23.13 -2.13
N LEU A 46 -11.60 -21.98 -2.74
CA LEU A 46 -11.12 -21.60 -4.07
C LEU A 46 -9.69 -21.04 -4.04
N PHE A 47 -9.29 -20.39 -2.93
CA PHE A 47 -7.99 -19.74 -2.77
C PHE A 47 -7.22 -20.28 -1.55
N PRO A 48 -6.90 -21.59 -1.49
CA PRO A 48 -6.27 -22.20 -0.33
C PRO A 48 -4.80 -21.75 -0.11
N ASN A 49 -4.18 -21.16 -1.13
CA ASN A 49 -2.81 -20.68 -1.07
C ASN A 49 -2.78 -19.16 -0.88
N ARG A 50 -2.09 -18.67 0.16
CA ARG A 50 -1.91 -17.24 0.44
C ARG A 50 -1.29 -16.46 -0.72
N ARG A 51 -0.37 -17.07 -1.48
CA ARG A 51 0.23 -16.42 -2.65
C ARG A 51 -0.77 -16.21 -3.78
N ALA A 52 -1.87 -16.99 -3.80
CA ALA A 52 -2.95 -16.80 -4.76
C ALA A 52 -3.87 -15.63 -4.39
N THR A 53 -3.84 -15.17 -3.13
CA THR A 53 -4.62 -14.00 -2.68
C THR A 53 -3.79 -12.71 -2.65
N LEU A 54 -2.50 -12.81 -2.29
CA LEU A 54 -1.56 -11.70 -2.30
C LEU A 54 -0.12 -12.22 -2.45
N ASP A 55 0.65 -11.65 -3.37
CA ASP A 55 2.10 -11.89 -3.47
C ASP A 55 2.87 -10.57 -3.42
N LEU A 56 3.50 -10.29 -2.27
CA LEU A 56 4.33 -9.10 -2.09
C LEU A 56 5.65 -9.15 -2.87
N MET A 57 6.07 -10.34 -3.33
CA MET A 57 7.26 -10.51 -4.16
C MET A 57 6.96 -10.36 -5.65
N ALA A 58 5.69 -10.24 -6.03
CA ALA A 58 5.29 -9.96 -7.40
C ALA A 58 5.77 -8.55 -7.81
N PRO A 59 6.06 -8.34 -9.10
CA PRO A 59 6.35 -7.00 -9.62
C PRO A 59 5.20 -6.02 -9.33
N MET A 60 5.54 -4.75 -9.10
CA MET A 60 4.53 -3.70 -8.94
C MET A 60 3.69 -3.55 -10.22
N PRO A 61 2.35 -3.65 -10.15
CA PRO A 61 1.49 -3.42 -11.31
C PRO A 61 1.51 -1.95 -11.75
N LEU A 62 1.01 -1.69 -12.96
CA LEU A 62 0.85 -0.34 -13.53
C LEU A 62 2.15 0.46 -13.72
N LEU A 63 3.32 -0.19 -13.67
CA LEU A 63 4.61 0.40 -14.03
C LEU A 63 5.06 -0.10 -15.41
N PRO A 64 5.56 0.79 -16.29
CA PRO A 64 6.17 0.40 -17.55
C PRO A 64 7.60 -0.13 -17.32
N GLY A 65 8.08 -0.94 -18.28
CA GLY A 65 9.47 -1.38 -18.31
C GLY A 65 9.74 -2.65 -17.49
N PRO A 66 11.01 -2.89 -17.12
CA PRO A 66 11.41 -4.08 -16.37
C PRO A 66 10.70 -4.20 -15.01
N PRO A 67 10.52 -5.41 -14.48
CA PRO A 67 9.95 -5.63 -13.15
C PRO A 67 10.61 -4.77 -12.08
N GLN A 68 9.82 -3.96 -11.41
CA GLN A 68 10.24 -3.20 -10.24
C GLN A 68 9.65 -3.83 -8.98
N PHE A 69 10.50 -4.00 -7.97
CA PHE A 69 10.11 -4.67 -6.73
C PHE A 69 9.73 -3.69 -5.64
N ARG A 70 8.83 -4.18 -4.79
CA ARG A 70 8.16 -3.42 -3.76
C ARG A 70 9.07 -3.15 -2.56
N ARG A 71 8.89 -2.00 -1.91
CA ARG A 71 9.52 -1.63 -0.63
C ARG A 71 8.45 -1.16 0.36
N VAL A 72 8.69 -1.36 1.65
CA VAL A 72 7.91 -0.67 2.71
C VAL A 72 8.39 0.77 2.85
N ILE A 73 7.48 1.72 2.75
CA ILE A 73 7.74 3.16 2.97
C ILE A 73 7.41 3.53 4.43
N HIS A 74 6.28 3.05 4.94
CA HIS A 74 5.85 3.34 6.30
C HIS A 74 4.95 2.23 6.86
N ARG A 75 4.89 2.11 8.18
CA ARG A 75 4.02 1.15 8.87
C ARG A 75 3.68 1.60 10.27
N GLY A 76 2.49 1.24 10.75
CA GLY A 76 2.02 1.61 12.09
C GLY A 76 0.58 1.16 12.34
N ASN A 77 0.15 1.21 13.60
CA ASN A 77 -1.22 0.88 13.97
C ASN A 77 -2.11 2.11 13.86
N LEU A 78 -3.28 1.95 13.24
CA LEU A 78 -4.28 3.00 13.08
C LEU A 78 -5.65 2.50 13.56
N LYS A 79 -6.47 3.41 14.07
CA LYS A 79 -7.87 3.13 14.39
C LYS A 79 -8.74 3.50 13.18
N ILE A 80 -9.23 2.49 12.48
CA ILE A 80 -9.97 2.65 11.23
C ILE A 80 -11.47 2.55 11.46
N ARG A 81 -12.23 3.45 10.84
CA ARG A 81 -13.70 3.40 10.81
C ARG A 81 -14.19 3.45 9.37
N GLU A 82 -15.12 2.58 9.01
CA GLU A 82 -15.62 2.42 7.63
C GLU A 82 -17.02 2.98 7.41
N SER A 83 -17.77 3.26 8.48
CA SER A 83 -19.09 3.87 8.40
C SER A 83 -19.26 4.91 9.49
N ARG A 84 -20.15 5.90 9.28
CA ARG A 84 -20.34 7.03 10.21
C ARG A 84 -20.60 6.59 11.66
N GLN A 85 -21.33 5.49 11.83
CA GLN A 85 -21.72 4.94 13.14
C GLN A 85 -20.99 3.63 13.49
N GLY A 86 -20.05 3.18 12.65
CA GLY A 86 -19.32 1.95 12.87
C GLY A 86 -18.26 2.06 13.98
N PRO A 87 -17.88 0.93 14.61
CA PRO A 87 -16.81 0.91 15.58
C PRO A 87 -15.48 1.31 14.92
N LYS A 88 -14.58 1.90 15.71
CA LYS A 88 -13.17 2.02 15.33
C LYS A 88 -12.50 0.67 15.57
N VAL A 89 -11.83 0.13 14.57
CA VAL A 89 -11.09 -1.13 14.64
C VAL A 89 -9.59 -0.81 14.54
N GLU A 90 -8.80 -1.34 15.47
CA GLU A 90 -7.34 -1.22 15.38
C GLU A 90 -6.82 -2.15 14.28
N MET A 91 -6.05 -1.58 13.35
CA MET A 91 -5.44 -2.29 12.23
C MET A 91 -3.97 -1.89 12.09
N HIS A 92 -3.12 -2.88 11.78
CA HIS A 92 -1.75 -2.65 11.37
C HIS A 92 -1.73 -2.28 9.88
N CYS A 93 -1.24 -1.08 9.58
CA CYS A 93 -1.18 -0.55 8.23
C CYS A 93 0.24 -0.64 7.68
N LEU A 94 0.39 -1.10 6.44
CA LEU A 94 1.68 -1.18 5.73
C LEU A 94 1.57 -0.39 4.43
N LEU A 95 2.27 0.73 4.36
CA LEU A 95 2.41 1.53 3.14
C LEU A 95 3.64 1.05 2.37
N PHE A 96 3.40 0.53 1.18
CA PHE A 96 4.42 0.15 0.22
C PHE A 96 4.55 1.22 -0.88
N THR A 97 5.52 1.05 -1.76
CA THR A 97 5.76 1.87 -2.96
C THR A 97 4.52 2.11 -3.84
N ASP A 98 3.58 1.17 -3.87
CA ASP A 98 2.43 1.19 -4.78
C ASP A 98 1.14 0.59 -4.19
N MET A 99 1.14 0.15 -2.92
CA MET A 99 -0.12 -0.18 -2.22
C MET A 99 -0.10 0.22 -0.74
N LEU A 100 -1.29 0.39 -0.16
CA LEU A 100 -1.54 0.39 1.27
C LEU A 100 -2.28 -0.91 1.65
N LEU A 101 -1.73 -1.67 2.60
CA LEU A 101 -2.42 -2.81 3.22
C LEU A 101 -3.00 -2.43 4.56
N LEU A 102 -4.23 -2.90 4.81
CA LEU A 102 -4.92 -2.78 6.09
C LEU A 102 -5.05 -4.19 6.68
N CYS A 103 -4.33 -4.46 7.77
CA CYS A 103 -4.28 -5.79 8.38
C CYS A 103 -4.85 -5.79 9.80
N ARG A 104 -5.55 -6.85 10.17
CA ARG A 104 -5.90 -7.13 11.57
C ARG A 104 -4.90 -8.11 12.17
N THR A 105 -4.63 -7.99 13.46
CA THR A 105 -3.82 -8.98 14.18
C THR A 105 -4.65 -10.23 14.41
N SER A 106 -4.08 -11.39 14.10
CA SER A 106 -4.63 -12.71 14.34
C SER A 106 -4.55 -13.04 15.84
N ASN A 107 -5.68 -13.35 16.45
CA ASN A 107 -5.76 -13.79 17.85
C ASN A 107 -5.54 -15.31 18.02
N LYS A 108 -5.34 -16.05 16.91
CA LYS A 108 -5.38 -17.52 16.90
C LYS A 108 -4.01 -18.21 17.02
N ARG A 109 -2.88 -17.47 17.01
CA ARG A 109 -1.52 -18.05 17.09
C ARG A 109 -0.68 -17.41 18.20
N THR A 110 0.26 -18.20 18.73
CA THR A 110 1.28 -17.79 19.71
C THR A 110 2.26 -16.76 19.16
N ASP A 111 2.32 -16.62 17.83
CA ASP A 111 2.99 -15.54 17.13
C ASP A 111 1.92 -14.67 16.45
N LYS A 112 1.92 -13.36 16.71
CA LYS A 112 0.86 -12.41 16.31
C LYS A 112 0.87 -12.21 14.79
N GLY A 113 0.28 -13.14 14.03
CA GLY A 113 0.16 -13.06 12.57
C GLY A 113 -0.76 -11.92 12.11
N LEU A 114 -0.58 -11.43 10.89
CA LEU A 114 -1.40 -10.40 10.25
C LEU A 114 -2.39 -11.03 9.27
N ARG A 115 -3.66 -10.65 9.33
CA ARG A 115 -4.67 -11.00 8.32
C ARG A 115 -5.05 -9.77 7.52
N VAL A 116 -4.97 -9.85 6.19
CA VAL A 116 -5.35 -8.75 5.29
C VAL A 116 -6.86 -8.53 5.41
N ALA A 117 -7.26 -7.42 6.02
CA ALA A 117 -8.66 -7.18 6.37
C ALA A 117 -9.47 -6.60 5.21
N ARG A 118 -8.83 -5.91 4.26
CA ARG A 118 -9.45 -5.25 3.12
C ARG A 118 -8.62 -5.47 1.85
N PRO A 119 -9.23 -5.39 0.65
CA PRO A 119 -8.47 -5.53 -0.58
C PRO A 119 -7.30 -4.52 -0.60
N PRO A 120 -6.10 -4.92 -1.08
CA PRO A 120 -4.96 -4.01 -1.19
C PRO A 120 -5.33 -2.74 -1.94
N ILE A 121 -5.05 -1.58 -1.34
CA ILE A 121 -5.41 -0.29 -1.93
C ILE A 121 -4.23 0.19 -2.77
N HIS A 122 -4.37 0.20 -4.09
CA HIS A 122 -3.31 0.64 -4.98
C HIS A 122 -3.16 2.18 -4.97
N ILE A 123 -1.93 2.70 -4.88
CA ILE A 123 -1.65 4.14 -4.73
C ILE A 123 -2.18 4.98 -5.90
N ALA A 124 -2.20 4.42 -7.12
CA ALA A 124 -2.77 5.11 -8.28
C ALA A 124 -4.28 5.41 -8.11
N HIS A 125 -5.01 4.53 -7.42
CA HIS A 125 -6.46 4.58 -7.24
C HIS A 125 -6.87 5.07 -5.84
N MET A 126 -5.96 5.72 -5.13
CA MET A 126 -6.15 6.19 -3.77
C MET A 126 -6.17 7.72 -3.72
N ILE A 127 -7.19 8.29 -3.07
CA ILE A 127 -7.25 9.69 -2.68
C ILE A 127 -7.14 9.77 -1.16
N TYR A 128 -6.43 10.76 -0.64
CA TYR A 128 -6.30 11.01 0.79
C TYR A 128 -6.59 12.46 1.12
N HIS A 129 -7.16 12.72 2.29
CA HIS A 129 -7.50 14.07 2.74
C HIS A 129 -7.42 14.17 4.27
N PRO A 130 -6.73 15.16 4.86
CA PRO A 130 -6.65 15.32 6.31
C PRO A 130 -8.03 15.59 6.95
N PHE A 131 -8.20 15.22 8.21
CA PHE A 131 -9.34 15.71 9.00
C PHE A 131 -9.11 17.17 9.40
N ASN A 132 -10.19 17.94 9.54
CA ASN A 132 -10.12 19.35 9.96
C ASN A 132 -9.49 19.54 11.35
N ASP A 133 -9.61 18.54 12.23
CA ASP A 133 -9.06 18.55 13.59
C ASP A 133 -7.68 17.91 13.69
N ALA A 134 -7.09 17.52 12.54
CA ALA A 134 -5.81 16.85 12.41
C ALA A 134 -5.64 15.55 13.25
N SER A 135 -6.74 14.96 13.72
CA SER A 135 -6.76 13.69 14.47
C SER A 135 -6.64 12.43 13.57
N GLY A 136 -6.46 12.65 12.27
CA GLY A 136 -6.42 11.60 11.27
C GLY A 136 -6.62 12.12 9.86
N PHE A 137 -6.99 11.21 8.97
CA PHE A 137 -7.19 11.47 7.55
C PHE A 137 -8.16 10.47 6.92
N PHE A 138 -8.76 10.84 5.81
CA PHE A 138 -9.56 9.98 4.95
C PHE A 138 -8.67 9.27 3.94
N ILE A 139 -9.01 8.02 3.63
CA ILE A 139 -8.57 7.31 2.43
C ILE A 139 -9.82 6.94 1.64
N ILE A 140 -9.88 7.36 0.38
CA ILE A 140 -10.97 7.06 -0.55
C ILE A 140 -10.38 6.21 -1.67
N CYS A 141 -10.95 5.03 -1.87
CA CYS A 141 -10.54 4.14 -2.95
C CYS A 141 -11.45 4.37 -4.14
N MET A 142 -10.81 4.53 -5.29
CA MET A 142 -11.45 4.64 -6.59
C MET A 142 -11.33 3.30 -7.30
N ASN A 143 -12.30 2.92 -8.10
CA ASN A 143 -12.15 1.79 -9.02
C ASN A 143 -11.54 2.25 -10.37
N GLU A 144 -11.49 1.34 -11.33
CA GLU A 144 -10.93 1.55 -12.66
C GLU A 144 -11.78 2.50 -13.52
N PHE A 145 -13.01 2.80 -13.08
CA PHE A 145 -13.93 3.73 -13.73
C PHE A 145 -13.95 5.11 -13.04
N ASP A 146 -12.94 5.41 -12.22
CA ASP A 146 -12.86 6.64 -11.42
C ASP A 146 -14.08 6.86 -10.50
N ALA A 147 -14.75 5.78 -10.10
CA ALA A 147 -15.86 5.84 -9.15
C ALA A 147 -15.40 5.46 -7.72
N PRO A 148 -15.80 6.21 -6.68
CA PRO A 148 -15.50 5.83 -5.29
C PRO A 148 -16.14 4.49 -4.94
N CYS A 149 -15.35 3.53 -4.46
CA CYS A 149 -15.82 2.20 -4.06
C CYS A 149 -15.71 1.93 -2.56
N SER A 150 -14.84 2.66 -1.84
CA SER A 150 -14.75 2.59 -0.37
C SER A 150 -14.15 3.86 0.22
N ILE A 151 -14.43 4.10 1.50
CA ILE A 151 -13.85 5.18 2.29
C ILE A 151 -13.45 4.67 3.69
N TYR A 152 -12.27 5.06 4.14
CA TYR A 152 -11.72 4.72 5.44
C TYR A 152 -11.35 5.99 6.21
N LEU A 153 -11.86 6.09 7.44
CA LEU A 153 -11.49 7.15 8.38
C LEU A 153 -10.34 6.62 9.23
N MET A 154 -9.13 7.08 8.90
CA MET A 154 -7.87 6.66 9.51
C MET A 154 -7.56 7.58 10.69
N HIS A 155 -7.70 7.10 11.92
CA HIS A 155 -7.37 7.89 13.11
C HIS A 155 -6.00 7.49 13.65
N THR A 156 -5.19 8.50 13.94
CA THR A 156 -3.86 8.38 14.53
C THR A 156 -3.90 8.57 16.04
N THR A 157 -2.77 8.39 16.71
CA THR A 157 -2.64 8.64 18.16
C THR A 157 -2.55 10.14 18.48
N ASP A 158 -1.94 10.91 17.58
CA ASP A 158 -1.72 12.34 17.72
C ASP A 158 -1.46 13.01 16.36
N GLU A 159 -1.42 14.33 16.37
CA GLU A 159 -1.21 15.15 15.17
C GLU A 159 0.14 14.91 14.48
N LYS A 160 1.20 14.58 15.23
CA LYS A 160 2.52 14.31 14.66
C LYS A 160 2.47 13.03 13.82
N GLU A 161 1.82 11.99 14.32
CA GLU A 161 1.57 10.77 13.56
C GLU A 161 0.66 11.04 12.35
N THR A 162 -0.37 11.88 12.47
CA THR A 162 -1.19 12.30 11.31
C THR A 162 -0.32 12.90 10.20
N ARG A 163 0.52 13.89 10.56
CA ARG A 163 1.43 14.53 9.59
C ARG A 163 2.40 13.54 8.99
N ARG A 164 2.93 12.61 9.79
CA ARG A 164 3.87 11.59 9.32
C ARG A 164 3.25 10.67 8.27
N TRP A 165 2.04 10.19 8.51
CA TRP A 165 1.32 9.35 7.55
C TRP A 165 1.04 10.09 6.24
N LEU A 166 0.52 11.32 6.32
CA LEU A 166 0.24 12.14 5.14
C LEU A 166 1.51 12.45 4.32
N GLU A 167 2.61 12.77 4.99
CA GLU A 167 3.92 12.98 4.35
C GLU A 167 4.39 11.74 3.60
N MET A 168 4.33 10.56 4.25
CA MET A 168 4.74 9.31 3.63
C MET A 168 3.85 8.92 2.45
N ILE A 169 2.53 9.08 2.57
CA ILE A 169 1.60 8.84 1.46
C ILE A 169 1.90 9.77 0.27
N ASN A 170 2.20 11.05 0.54
CA ASN A 170 2.58 12.01 -0.50
C ASN A 170 3.89 11.61 -1.19
N ILE A 171 4.92 11.27 -0.41
CA ILE A 171 6.21 10.81 -0.95
C ILE A 171 6.02 9.57 -1.82
N THR A 172 5.28 8.57 -1.33
CA THR A 172 4.96 7.35 -2.09
C THR A 172 4.21 7.67 -3.38
N SER A 173 3.21 8.54 -3.32
CA SER A 173 2.43 8.94 -4.50
C SER A 173 3.29 9.60 -5.57
N ASN A 174 4.22 10.47 -5.16
CA ASN A 174 5.13 11.15 -6.09
C ASN A 174 6.22 10.22 -6.62
N GLU A 175 6.76 9.33 -5.78
CA GLU A 175 7.70 8.29 -6.20
C GLU A 175 7.06 7.37 -7.25
N PHE A 176 5.84 6.87 -7.00
CA PHE A 176 5.13 6.01 -7.94
C PHE A 176 4.85 6.70 -9.28
N LYS A 177 4.41 7.97 -9.27
CA LYS A 177 4.23 8.76 -10.50
C LYS A 177 5.52 8.88 -11.31
N ARG A 178 6.65 9.11 -10.63
CA ARG A 178 7.97 9.16 -11.27
C ARG A 178 8.33 7.82 -11.91
N LEU A 179 8.07 6.71 -11.21
CA LEU A 179 8.31 5.36 -11.74
C LEU A 179 7.41 5.03 -12.95
N GLN A 180 6.22 5.60 -13.03
CA GLN A 180 5.34 5.46 -14.20
C GLN A 180 5.86 6.18 -15.45
N GLY A 181 6.93 6.97 -15.35
CA GLY A 181 7.42 7.78 -16.47
C GLY A 181 6.45 8.90 -16.90
N ARG A 182 5.40 9.17 -16.10
CA ARG A 182 4.44 10.24 -16.35
C ARG A 182 5.04 11.58 -15.93
N HIS A 183 5.81 12.18 -16.83
CA HIS A 183 6.07 13.61 -16.81
C HIS A 183 4.88 14.29 -17.53
N ASN A 184 3.85 14.71 -16.78
CA ASN A 184 2.76 15.61 -17.21
C ASN A 184 1.94 15.26 -18.47
N ASP A 185 1.15 14.18 -18.50
CA ASP A 185 0.06 14.06 -19.51
C ASP A 185 -1.08 13.18 -18.98
N PHE A 186 -1.77 13.63 -17.93
CA PHE A 186 -3.17 13.31 -17.59
C PHE A 186 -3.48 14.06 -16.30
N GLU A 187 -3.76 15.37 -16.41
CA GLU A 187 -4.54 16.07 -15.39
C GLU A 187 -5.97 15.53 -15.45
N SER A 188 -6.19 14.33 -14.88
CA SER A 188 -7.55 13.90 -14.59
C SER A 188 -8.06 14.79 -13.45
N PRO A 189 -9.27 15.38 -13.55
CA PRO A 189 -9.84 16.26 -12.53
C PRO A 189 -9.87 15.64 -11.12
N THR A 190 -9.80 14.31 -11.03
CA THR A 190 -9.74 13.57 -9.76
C THR A 190 -8.39 13.68 -9.04
N TYR A 191 -7.29 13.98 -9.77
CA TYR A 191 -5.98 14.26 -9.17
C TYR A 191 -5.91 15.66 -8.53
N ASP A 192 -6.79 16.58 -8.94
CA ASP A 192 -6.84 17.93 -8.37
C ASP A 192 -7.37 17.91 -6.92
N MET A 193 -8.24 16.96 -6.58
CA MET A 193 -8.63 16.69 -5.18
C MET A 193 -7.46 16.24 -4.28
N ARG A 194 -6.32 15.83 -4.85
CA ARG A 194 -5.09 15.54 -4.08
C ARG A 194 -4.30 16.81 -3.74
N LYS A 195 -4.65 17.96 -4.34
CA LYS A 195 -4.02 19.27 -4.13
C LYS A 195 -4.92 20.28 -3.42
N VAL A 196 -6.22 20.02 -3.27
CA VAL A 196 -7.08 20.97 -2.55
C VAL A 196 -6.84 20.79 -1.04
N TYR A 197 -6.39 21.88 -0.42
CA TYR A 197 -6.13 22.07 1.02
C TYR A 197 -4.77 21.58 1.52
N VAL A 198 -3.70 22.29 1.11
CA VAL A 198 -2.65 22.75 2.04
C VAL A 198 -3.02 24.16 2.47
#